data_AF-A0A7X3VTU0-F1
#
_entry.id   AF-A0A7X3VTU0-F1
#
_cell.length_a   1.000
_cell.length_b   1.000
_cell.length_c   1.000
_cell.angle_alpha   90.00
_cell.angle_beta   90.00
_cell.angle_gamma   90.00
#
_symmetry.space_group_name_H-M   'P 1'
#
loop_
_entity.id
_entity.type
_entity.pdbx_description
1 polymer ?
#
loop_
_entity_poly.entity_id
_entity_poly.type
_entity_poly.pdbx_seq_one_letter_code
_entity_poly.pdbx_strand_id
1 'polypeptide(L)'
;MSETPASAGEGVLVAIQNAALGLYRPYDSEQATRFEAALEALAPNTRRAYGSALATWGRWAGLLGVHALTPSPFALRAYLRERAQNGAGISSLRLTVAALRKVQALVGVEPTANDQVVTDTISGLARQATTPRQAYALTAEALAVVTATACQPRVGRGGKLELPAQARRRGLVDIALCRVLSDAGLRRSEAAALTWDDVVRWDDGSGRLTVGRSKTDAEARTVYLTPASV
;
A
#
# COMPACT_ATOMS: atom_id res chain seq x y z
N MET A 1 -15.66 -19.83 -32.31
CA MET A 1 -16.01 -19.31 -30.97
C MET A 1 -15.15 -20.03 -29.96
N SER A 2 -14.05 -19.40 -29.57
CA SER A 2 -13.12 -19.93 -28.55
C SER A 2 -12.69 -18.73 -27.72
N GLU A 3 -13.29 -18.59 -26.53
CA GLU A 3 -12.85 -17.62 -25.53
C GLU A 3 -11.59 -18.14 -24.84
N THR A 4 -10.54 -17.33 -24.88
CA THR A 4 -9.29 -17.54 -24.14
C THR A 4 -9.46 -16.97 -22.73
N PRO A 5 -9.06 -17.66 -21.66
CA PRO A 5 -9.19 -17.14 -20.30
C PRO A 5 -8.15 -16.02 -20.03
N ALA A 6 -8.61 -14.89 -19.50
CA ALA A 6 -7.84 -13.66 -19.27
C ALA A 6 -6.64 -13.84 -18.33
N SER A 7 -5.53 -13.15 -18.63
CA SER A 7 -4.37 -13.06 -17.73
C SER A 7 -4.64 -12.06 -16.59
N ALA A 8 -4.25 -12.39 -15.35
CA ALA A 8 -4.66 -11.68 -14.13
C ALA A 8 -4.18 -10.20 -13.99
N GLY A 9 -3.37 -9.70 -14.93
CA GLY A 9 -2.94 -8.29 -15.04
C GLY A 9 -3.84 -7.41 -15.93
N GLU A 10 -4.54 -7.98 -16.90
CA GLU A 10 -5.45 -7.28 -17.82
C GLU A 10 -6.75 -6.81 -17.15
N GLY A 11 -7.28 -7.55 -16.17
CA GLY A 11 -8.58 -7.25 -15.55
C GLY A 11 -8.62 -6.02 -14.62
N VAL A 12 -7.48 -5.55 -14.13
CA VAL A 12 -7.41 -4.45 -13.13
C VAL A 12 -7.05 -3.10 -13.77
N LEU A 13 -6.38 -3.12 -14.93
CA LEU A 13 -6.25 -1.99 -15.88
C LEU A 13 -7.63 -1.54 -16.38
N VAL A 14 -8.44 -2.52 -16.79
CA VAL A 14 -9.81 -2.37 -17.30
C VAL A 14 -10.76 -1.74 -16.26
N ALA A 15 -10.44 -1.88 -14.97
CA ALA A 15 -11.21 -1.33 -13.86
C ALA A 15 -10.75 0.08 -13.40
N ILE A 16 -9.48 0.46 -13.60
CA ILE A 16 -9.03 1.88 -13.54
C ILE A 16 -9.81 2.70 -14.58
N GLN A 17 -10.09 2.08 -15.73
CA GLN A 17 -10.77 2.61 -16.90
C GLN A 17 -12.31 2.73 -16.76
N ASN A 18 -13.01 1.77 -16.16
CA ASN A 18 -14.47 1.87 -15.97
C ASN A 18 -14.89 2.88 -14.88
N ALA A 19 -14.07 3.03 -13.84
CA ALA A 19 -14.41 3.82 -12.64
C ALA A 19 -14.24 5.34 -12.80
N ALA A 20 -13.52 5.81 -13.82
CA ALA A 20 -13.47 7.24 -14.14
C ALA A 20 -14.70 7.69 -14.96
N LEU A 21 -15.31 6.84 -15.78
CA LEU A 21 -16.26 7.34 -16.79
C LEU A 21 -17.74 7.19 -16.46
N GLY A 22 -18.17 6.32 -15.54
CA GLY A 22 -19.62 6.03 -15.43
C GLY A 22 -20.26 5.51 -16.73
N LEU A 23 -19.47 5.25 -17.78
CA LEU A 23 -19.88 4.74 -19.08
C LEU A 23 -18.70 3.94 -19.62
N TYR A 24 -18.99 2.71 -20.00
CA TYR A 24 -18.19 1.90 -20.90
C TYR A 24 -17.79 2.74 -22.12
N ARG A 25 -16.55 3.27 -22.12
CA ARG A 25 -15.98 3.94 -23.29
C ARG A 25 -14.98 2.96 -23.90
N PRO A 26 -15.19 2.49 -25.15
CA PRO A 26 -14.16 1.75 -25.84
C PRO A 26 -12.96 2.68 -26.05
N TYR A 27 -11.81 2.28 -25.53
CA TYR A 27 -10.54 2.94 -25.82
C TYR A 27 -10.06 2.48 -27.18
N ASP A 28 -9.49 3.38 -27.97
CA ASP A 28 -8.72 2.98 -29.15
C ASP A 28 -7.41 2.26 -28.71
N SER A 29 -6.78 1.58 -29.65
CA SER A 29 -5.56 0.79 -29.43
C SER A 29 -4.37 1.65 -28.95
N GLU A 30 -4.30 2.90 -29.37
CA GLU A 30 -3.24 3.84 -29.00
C GLU A 30 -3.41 4.33 -27.55
N GLN A 31 -4.64 4.62 -27.13
CA GLN A 31 -4.98 4.95 -25.75
C GLN A 31 -4.69 3.75 -24.84
N ALA A 32 -5.12 2.54 -25.22
CA ALA A 32 -4.81 1.33 -24.45
C ALA A 32 -3.30 1.15 -24.22
N THR A 33 -2.50 1.32 -25.28
CA THR A 33 -1.03 1.25 -25.21
C THR A 33 -0.43 2.32 -24.28
N ARG A 34 -0.94 3.56 -24.32
CA ARG A 34 -0.50 4.63 -23.41
C ARG A 34 -0.80 4.31 -21.94
N PHE A 35 -1.94 3.70 -21.66
CA PHE A 35 -2.31 3.25 -20.32
C PHE A 35 -1.37 2.14 -19.83
N GLU A 36 -1.09 1.15 -20.68
CA GLU A 36 -0.16 0.05 -20.38
C GLU A 36 1.25 0.56 -20.05
N ALA A 37 1.85 1.35 -20.94
CA ALA A 37 3.17 1.93 -20.74
C ALA A 37 3.24 2.78 -19.46
N ALA A 38 2.18 3.55 -19.18
CA ALA A 38 2.10 4.35 -17.97
C ALA A 38 2.03 3.50 -16.69
N LEU A 39 1.49 2.29 -16.76
CA LEU A 39 1.38 1.38 -15.62
C LEU A 39 2.66 0.58 -15.41
N GLU A 40 3.33 0.16 -16.49
CA GLU A 40 4.68 -0.41 -16.45
C GLU A 40 5.68 0.55 -15.79
N ALA A 41 5.56 1.85 -16.09
CA ALA A 41 6.38 2.88 -15.45
C ALA A 41 6.08 3.07 -13.94
N LEU A 42 4.90 2.65 -13.46
CA LEU A 42 4.56 2.75 -12.03
C LEU A 42 5.08 1.53 -11.27
N ALA A 43 5.79 1.80 -10.17
CA ALA A 43 6.14 0.77 -9.20
C ALA A 43 4.86 -0.01 -8.77
N PRO A 44 4.92 -1.34 -8.59
CA PRO A 44 3.75 -2.17 -8.30
C PRO A 44 2.92 -1.67 -7.11
N ASN A 45 3.58 -1.13 -6.09
CA ASN A 45 2.89 -0.57 -4.93
C ASN A 45 2.13 0.73 -5.27
N THR A 46 2.71 1.61 -6.09
CA THR A 46 2.05 2.83 -6.55
C THR A 46 0.83 2.48 -7.42
N ARG A 47 0.95 1.48 -8.30
CA ARG A 47 -0.16 0.97 -9.11
C ARG A 47 -1.34 0.53 -8.24
N ARG A 48 -1.08 -0.31 -7.23
CA ARG A 48 -2.11 -0.76 -6.27
C ARG A 48 -2.72 0.39 -5.47
N ALA A 49 -1.89 1.32 -5.00
CA ALA A 49 -2.34 2.48 -4.22
C ALA A 49 -3.25 3.40 -5.04
N TYR A 50 -2.89 3.68 -6.30
CA TYR A 50 -3.71 4.48 -7.21
C TYR A 50 -5.03 3.78 -7.53
N GLY A 51 -5.00 2.48 -7.87
CA GLY A 51 -6.22 1.70 -8.11
C GLY A 51 -7.18 1.73 -6.92
N SER A 52 -6.68 1.55 -5.70
CA SER A 52 -7.49 1.63 -4.47
C SER A 52 -8.09 3.02 -4.24
N ALA A 53 -7.32 4.08 -4.51
CA ALA A 53 -7.78 5.46 -4.34
C ALA A 53 -8.88 5.80 -5.36
N LEU A 54 -8.68 5.45 -6.63
CA LEU A 54 -9.64 5.69 -7.71
C LEU A 54 -10.93 4.88 -7.52
N ALA A 55 -10.85 3.63 -7.06
CA ALA A 55 -12.04 2.84 -6.76
C ALA A 55 -12.87 3.47 -5.62
N THR A 56 -12.21 4.03 -4.61
CA THR A 56 -12.91 4.72 -3.50
C THR A 56 -13.57 6.01 -3.97
N TRP A 57 -12.86 6.78 -4.78
CA TRP A 57 -13.39 7.99 -5.43
C TRP A 57 -14.58 7.67 -6.36
N GLY A 58 -14.44 6.70 -7.25
CA GLY A 58 -15.49 6.34 -8.22
C GLY A 58 -16.79 5.88 -7.56
N ARG A 59 -16.71 5.14 -6.43
CA ARG A 59 -17.90 4.79 -5.64
C ARG A 59 -18.60 6.01 -5.07
N TRP A 60 -17.84 6.93 -4.47
CA TRP A 60 -18.41 8.16 -3.92
C TRP A 60 -19.04 9.02 -5.02
N ALA A 61 -18.35 9.15 -6.16
CA ALA A 61 -18.83 9.92 -7.30
C ALA A 61 -20.13 9.31 -7.86
N GLY A 62 -20.19 7.98 -8.02
CA GLY A 62 -21.39 7.28 -8.47
C GLY A 62 -22.59 7.44 -7.52
N LEU A 63 -22.36 7.41 -6.21
CA LEU A 63 -23.43 7.63 -5.22
C LEU A 63 -24.03 9.04 -5.26
N LEU A 64 -23.24 10.04 -5.66
CA LEU A 64 -23.66 11.44 -5.71
C LEU A 64 -23.96 11.95 -7.13
N GLY A 65 -23.95 11.08 -8.13
CA GLY A 65 -24.15 11.46 -9.53
C GLY A 65 -23.07 12.40 -10.08
N VAL A 66 -21.87 12.39 -9.49
CA VAL A 66 -20.73 13.21 -9.92
C VAL A 66 -19.98 12.45 -11.02
N HIS A 67 -19.57 13.17 -12.07
CA HIS A 67 -18.72 12.61 -13.10
C HIS A 67 -17.34 12.26 -12.53
N ALA A 68 -16.94 10.99 -12.55
CA ALA A 68 -15.73 10.55 -11.85
C ALA A 68 -14.42 10.98 -12.54
N LEU A 69 -14.40 11.13 -13.86
CA LEU A 69 -13.20 11.51 -14.63
C LEU A 69 -13.02 13.02 -14.69
N THR A 70 -14.11 13.76 -14.85
CA THR A 70 -14.11 15.22 -14.97
C THR A 70 -15.05 15.84 -13.93
N PRO A 71 -14.80 15.61 -12.63
CA PRO A 71 -15.59 16.25 -11.59
C PRO A 71 -15.34 17.76 -11.61
N SER A 72 -16.32 18.53 -11.14
CA SER A 72 -16.06 19.93 -10.81
C SER A 72 -15.05 20.01 -9.65
N PRO A 73 -14.22 21.07 -9.58
CA PRO A 73 -13.32 21.30 -8.44
C PRO A 73 -14.05 21.29 -7.08
N PHE A 74 -15.30 21.77 -7.05
CA PHE A 74 -16.15 21.76 -5.87
C PHE A 74 -16.57 20.36 -5.43
N ALA A 75 -16.86 19.46 -6.37
CA ALA A 75 -17.18 18.07 -6.06
C ALA A 75 -15.95 17.32 -5.50
N LEU A 76 -14.78 17.53 -6.11
CA LEU A 76 -13.53 16.96 -5.59
C LEU A 76 -13.22 17.52 -4.18
N ARG A 77 -13.42 18.82 -3.96
CA ARG A 77 -13.31 19.42 -2.62
C ARG A 77 -14.26 18.79 -1.61
N ALA A 78 -15.53 18.59 -1.97
CA ALA A 78 -16.53 17.97 -1.09
C ALA A 78 -16.07 16.57 -0.65
N TYR A 79 -15.64 15.74 -1.60
CA TYR A 79 -15.08 14.42 -1.33
C TYR A 79 -13.87 14.48 -0.37
N LEU A 80 -12.90 15.36 -0.63
CA LEU A 80 -11.69 15.46 0.19
C LEU A 80 -12.02 15.86 1.63
N ARG A 81 -12.97 16.78 1.83
CA ARG A 81 -13.43 17.20 3.16
C ARG A 81 -14.17 16.09 3.88
N GLU A 82 -15.08 15.40 3.21
CA GLU A 82 -15.84 14.28 3.80
C GLU A 82 -14.89 13.14 4.19
N ARG A 83 -13.93 12.80 3.33
CA ARG A 83 -12.89 11.80 3.64
C ARG A 83 -12.06 12.20 4.85
N ALA A 84 -11.67 13.48 4.97
CA ALA A 84 -10.94 13.97 6.13
C ALA A 84 -11.77 13.91 7.41
N GLN A 85 -13.05 14.30 7.35
CA GLN A 85 -14.01 14.18 8.48
C GLN A 85 -14.17 12.73 8.94
N ASN A 86 -14.12 11.78 7.99
CA ASN A 86 -14.16 10.34 8.24
C ASN A 86 -12.78 9.76 8.63
N GLY A 87 -11.81 10.60 9.02
CA GLY A 87 -10.51 10.18 9.56
C GLY A 87 -9.44 9.82 8.54
N ALA A 88 -9.63 10.12 7.24
CA ALA A 88 -8.59 9.90 6.25
C ALA A 88 -7.43 10.89 6.44
N GLY A 89 -6.21 10.35 6.60
CA GLY A 89 -5.00 11.18 6.71
C GLY A 89 -4.64 11.90 5.40
N ILE A 90 -3.94 13.04 5.53
CA ILE A 90 -3.58 13.92 4.40
C ILE A 90 -2.86 13.20 3.26
N SER A 91 -2.01 12.22 3.56
CA SER A 91 -1.31 11.42 2.55
C SER A 91 -2.27 10.62 1.67
N SER A 92 -3.37 10.11 2.23
CA SER A 92 -4.41 9.41 1.46
C SER A 92 -5.19 10.36 0.56
N LEU A 93 -5.41 11.60 1.00
CA LEU A 93 -6.12 12.61 0.23
C LEU A 93 -5.26 13.05 -0.97
N ARG A 94 -3.99 13.36 -0.73
CA ARG A 94 -3.01 13.67 -1.79
C ARG A 94 -2.85 12.51 -2.79
N LEU A 95 -2.85 11.27 -2.31
CA LEU A 95 -2.81 10.08 -3.17
C LEU A 95 -4.00 10.04 -4.13
N THR A 96 -5.20 10.36 -3.65
CA THR A 96 -6.40 10.37 -4.52
C THR A 96 -6.30 11.46 -5.58
N VAL A 97 -5.87 12.67 -5.19
CA VAL A 97 -5.65 13.79 -6.13
C VAL A 97 -4.60 13.43 -7.18
N ALA A 98 -3.48 12.82 -6.77
CA ALA A 98 -2.43 12.39 -7.68
C ALA A 98 -2.89 11.28 -8.65
N ALA A 99 -3.65 10.31 -8.15
CA ALA A 99 -4.19 9.23 -8.96
C ALA A 99 -5.20 9.75 -9.99
N LEU A 100 -6.10 10.65 -9.59
CA LEU A 100 -7.06 11.28 -10.50
C LEU A 100 -6.35 12.12 -11.56
N ARG A 101 -5.38 12.95 -11.16
CA ARG A 101 -4.53 13.72 -12.09
C ARG A 101 -3.85 12.82 -13.12
N LYS A 102 -3.29 11.68 -12.68
CA LYS A 102 -2.61 10.74 -13.57
C LYS A 102 -3.57 10.16 -14.61
N VAL A 103 -4.78 9.76 -14.19
CA VAL A 103 -5.79 9.23 -15.12
C VAL A 103 -6.27 10.31 -16.09
N GLN A 104 -6.56 11.52 -15.60
CA GLN A 104 -6.96 12.66 -16.44
C GLN A 104 -5.91 13.00 -17.49
N ALA A 105 -4.63 13.01 -17.11
CA ALA A 105 -3.53 13.21 -18.05
C ALA A 105 -3.45 12.11 -19.11
N LEU A 106 -3.69 10.84 -18.76
CA LEU A 106 -3.66 9.72 -19.71
C LEU A 106 -4.78 9.77 -20.75
N VAL A 107 -5.93 10.34 -20.40
CA VAL A 107 -7.06 10.53 -21.33
C VAL A 107 -7.02 11.89 -22.03
N GLY A 108 -5.99 12.70 -21.79
CA GLY A 108 -5.82 14.02 -22.42
C GLY A 108 -6.82 15.08 -21.93
N VAL A 109 -7.29 14.98 -20.68
CA VAL A 109 -8.18 15.98 -20.07
C VAL A 109 -7.42 16.81 -19.05
N GLU A 110 -7.72 18.10 -18.98
CA GLU A 110 -7.13 19.01 -17.99
C GLU A 110 -7.43 18.51 -16.56
N PRO A 111 -6.39 18.29 -15.73
CA PRO A 111 -6.61 17.76 -14.40
C PRO A 111 -7.39 18.71 -13.49
N THR A 112 -8.53 18.26 -12.94
CA THR A 112 -9.28 18.98 -11.89
C THR A 112 -8.39 19.33 -10.69
N ALA A 113 -7.38 18.51 -10.45
CA ALA A 113 -6.38 18.69 -9.40
C ALA A 113 -5.50 19.95 -9.52
N ASN A 114 -5.54 20.66 -10.66
CA ASN A 114 -4.78 21.89 -10.89
C ASN A 114 -5.57 23.14 -10.49
N ASP A 115 -6.88 23.01 -10.26
CA ASP A 115 -7.72 24.12 -9.82
C ASP A 115 -7.33 24.62 -8.42
N GLN A 116 -7.38 25.95 -8.23
CA GLN A 116 -6.98 26.59 -6.98
C GLN A 116 -7.82 26.12 -5.78
N VAL A 117 -9.12 25.84 -5.99
CA VAL A 117 -10.02 25.34 -4.95
C VAL A 117 -9.51 24.02 -4.37
N VAL A 118 -8.96 23.13 -5.21
CA VAL A 118 -8.42 21.84 -4.79
C VAL A 118 -7.10 22.02 -4.06
N THR A 119 -6.24 22.89 -4.58
CA THR A 119 -4.93 23.23 -3.99
C THR A 119 -5.08 23.83 -2.59
N ASP A 120 -5.99 24.79 -2.43
CA ASP A 120 -6.29 25.43 -1.14
C ASP A 120 -6.93 24.43 -0.16
N THR A 121 -7.80 23.55 -0.65
CA THR A 121 -8.42 22.51 0.16
C THR A 121 -7.38 21.56 0.74
N ILE A 122 -6.45 21.06 -0.08
CA ILE A 122 -5.37 20.18 0.39
C ILE A 122 -4.46 20.93 1.37
N SER A 123 -4.16 22.20 1.11
CA SER A 123 -3.32 23.02 2.00
C SER A 123 -3.98 23.25 3.36
N GLY A 124 -5.28 23.56 3.38
CA GLY A 124 -6.06 23.72 4.61
C GLY A 124 -6.14 22.41 5.41
N LEU A 125 -6.46 21.30 4.75
CA LEU A 125 -6.53 19.97 5.39
C LEU A 125 -5.16 19.53 5.90
N ALA A 126 -4.07 19.89 5.22
CA ALA A 126 -2.71 19.58 5.68
C ALA A 126 -2.35 20.32 6.98
N ARG A 127 -2.80 21.57 7.16
CA ARG A 127 -2.58 22.34 8.41
C ARG A 127 -3.39 21.78 9.58
N GLN A 128 -4.54 21.18 9.30
CA GLN A 128 -5.40 20.55 10.30
C GLN A 128 -4.99 19.10 10.59
N ALA A 129 -4.17 18.49 9.73
CA ALA A 129 -3.74 17.13 9.89
C ALA A 129 -2.82 17.01 11.11
N THR A 130 -3.14 16.08 12.00
CA THR A 130 -2.24 15.70 13.09
C THR A 130 -0.96 15.12 12.51
N THR A 131 0.17 15.44 13.15
CA THR A 131 1.47 14.83 12.83
C THR A 131 1.31 13.30 12.81
N PRO A 132 1.79 12.62 11.76
CA PRO A 132 1.74 11.17 11.71
C PRO A 132 2.38 10.59 12.97
N ARG A 133 1.64 9.72 13.68
CA ARG A 133 2.20 9.03 14.84
C ARG A 133 3.31 8.11 14.35
N GLN A 134 4.55 8.48 14.64
CA GLN A 134 5.69 7.61 14.39
C GLN A 134 5.60 6.41 15.33
N ALA A 135 5.76 5.20 14.77
CA ALA A 135 5.88 4.00 15.59
C ALA A 135 7.24 4.03 16.31
N TYR A 136 7.25 3.69 17.60
CA TYR A 136 8.49 3.48 18.34
C TYR A 136 9.18 2.21 17.83
N ALA A 137 10.51 2.19 17.92
CA ALA A 137 11.28 0.97 17.68
C ALA A 137 10.88 -0.12 18.68
N LEU A 138 11.00 -1.38 18.28
CA LEU A 138 10.86 -2.50 19.22
C LEU A 138 12.01 -2.44 20.22
N THR A 139 11.69 -2.33 21.50
CA THR A 139 12.69 -2.37 22.57
C THR A 139 13.00 -3.82 22.95
N ALA A 140 14.11 -4.03 23.68
CA ALA A 140 14.46 -5.35 24.20
C ALA A 140 13.34 -5.93 25.09
N GLU A 141 12.71 -5.09 25.91
CA GLU A 141 11.59 -5.49 26.77
C GLU A 141 10.36 -5.90 25.94
N ALA A 142 10.06 -5.15 24.88
CA ALA A 142 8.96 -5.51 23.97
C ALA A 142 9.23 -6.86 23.27
N LEU A 143 10.47 -7.11 22.84
CA LEU A 143 10.86 -8.40 22.25
C LEU A 143 10.77 -9.55 23.25
N ALA A 144 11.12 -9.33 24.52
CA ALA A 144 10.96 -10.32 25.58
C ALA A 144 9.48 -10.67 25.80
N VAL A 145 8.59 -9.67 25.82
CA VAL A 145 7.13 -9.88 25.93
C VAL A 145 6.61 -10.66 24.73
N VAL A 146 7.01 -10.31 23.50
CA VAL A 146 6.64 -11.07 22.28
C VAL A 146 7.10 -12.52 22.41
N THR A 147 8.33 -12.76 22.83
CA THR A 147 8.89 -14.11 23.00
C THR A 147 8.08 -14.93 24.01
N ALA A 148 7.70 -14.32 25.14
CA ALA A 148 6.93 -14.98 26.19
C ALA A 148 5.47 -15.28 25.79
N THR A 149 4.88 -14.51 24.87
CA THR A 149 3.43 -14.54 24.61
C THR A 149 3.05 -15.04 23.22
N ALA A 150 3.92 -14.94 22.22
CA ALA A 150 3.55 -15.18 20.82
C ALA A 150 3.03 -16.60 20.53
N CYS A 151 3.50 -17.60 21.28
CA CYS A 151 3.08 -18.99 21.14
C CYS A 151 1.76 -19.34 21.85
N GLN A 152 1.16 -18.39 22.58
CA GLN A 152 -0.12 -18.62 23.26
C GLN A 152 -1.26 -18.74 22.23
N PRO A 153 -2.17 -19.73 22.36
CA PRO A 153 -3.36 -19.81 21.53
C PRO A 153 -4.23 -18.56 21.64
N ARG A 154 -4.75 -18.10 20.51
CA ARG A 154 -5.66 -16.95 20.44
C ARG A 154 -6.85 -17.24 19.55
N VAL A 155 -7.91 -16.43 19.69
CA VAL A 155 -9.08 -16.48 18.81
C VAL A 155 -8.79 -15.61 17.58
N GLY A 156 -8.71 -16.24 16.41
CA GLY A 156 -8.47 -15.54 15.14
C GLY A 156 -9.72 -14.83 14.60
N ARG A 157 -9.59 -14.19 13.43
CA ARG A 157 -10.69 -13.47 12.73
C ARG A 157 -11.93 -14.33 12.46
N GLY A 158 -11.77 -15.65 12.40
CA GLY A 158 -12.86 -16.62 12.20
C GLY A 158 -13.55 -17.06 13.50
N GLY A 159 -13.27 -16.45 14.65
CA GLY A 159 -13.90 -16.77 15.93
C GLY A 159 -13.48 -18.12 16.55
N LYS A 160 -12.59 -18.87 15.90
CA LYS A 160 -12.09 -20.17 16.39
C LYS A 160 -10.79 -19.98 17.16
N LEU A 161 -10.68 -20.69 18.29
CA LEU A 161 -9.44 -20.80 19.05
C LEU A 161 -8.40 -21.62 18.27
N GLU A 162 -7.18 -21.10 18.17
CA GLU A 162 -6.05 -21.81 17.56
C GLU A 162 -5.72 -23.10 18.34
N LEU A 163 -5.38 -24.18 17.62
CA LEU A 163 -4.77 -25.35 18.27
C LEU A 163 -3.36 -25.00 18.79
N PRO A 164 -2.87 -25.63 19.87
CA PRO A 164 -1.54 -25.35 20.41
C PRO A 164 -0.40 -25.44 19.38
N ALA A 165 -0.45 -26.43 18.48
CA ALA A 165 0.55 -26.57 17.41
C ALA A 165 0.49 -25.43 16.37
N GLN A 166 -0.69 -24.88 16.10
CA GLN A 166 -0.85 -23.73 15.20
C GLN A 166 -0.30 -22.47 15.86
N ALA A 167 -0.65 -22.24 17.13
CA ALA A 167 -0.17 -21.12 17.92
C ALA A 167 1.36 -21.12 18.03
N ARG A 168 1.98 -22.29 18.27
CA ARG A 168 3.44 -22.44 18.30
C ARG A 168 4.09 -22.10 16.96
N ARG A 169 3.58 -22.62 15.84
CA ARG A 169 4.14 -22.32 14.50
C ARG A 169 4.06 -20.84 14.17
N ARG A 170 2.89 -20.22 14.40
CA ARG A 170 2.70 -18.78 14.23
C ARG A 170 3.64 -17.98 15.14
N GLY A 171 3.69 -18.33 16.41
CA GLY A 171 4.49 -17.63 17.42
C GLY A 171 5.98 -17.65 17.08
N LEU A 172 6.52 -18.77 16.59
CA LEU A 172 7.91 -18.85 16.14
C LEU A 172 8.19 -17.92 14.94
N VAL A 173 7.24 -17.77 14.00
CA VAL A 173 7.36 -16.82 12.90
C VAL A 173 7.30 -15.38 13.40
N ASP A 174 6.36 -15.06 14.30
CA ASP A 174 6.22 -13.72 14.88
C ASP A 174 7.51 -13.31 15.63
N ILE A 175 8.07 -14.21 16.44
CA ILE A 175 9.32 -13.99 17.18
C ILE A 175 10.49 -13.75 16.21
N ALA A 176 10.65 -14.63 15.21
CA ALA A 176 11.73 -14.50 14.23
C ALA A 176 11.61 -13.19 13.44
N LEU A 177 10.40 -12.85 12.99
CA LEU A 177 10.13 -11.62 12.24
C LEU A 177 10.43 -10.38 13.08
N CYS A 178 9.96 -10.32 14.32
CA CYS A 178 10.22 -9.20 15.21
C CYS A 178 11.72 -8.99 15.50
N ARG A 179 12.48 -10.08 15.69
CA ARG A 179 13.94 -10.00 15.89
C ARG A 179 14.67 -9.53 14.63
N VAL A 180 14.39 -10.15 13.48
CA VAL A 180 15.00 -9.75 12.21
C VAL A 180 14.69 -8.28 11.86
N LEU A 181 13.44 -7.85 12.04
CA LEU A 181 13.04 -6.46 11.81
C LEU A 181 13.74 -5.49 12.78
N SER A 182 13.90 -5.89 14.04
CA SER A 182 14.58 -5.09 15.07
C SER A 182 16.07 -4.90 14.74
N ASP A 183 16.79 -5.99 14.47
CA ASP A 183 18.23 -5.96 14.23
C ASP A 183 18.60 -5.24 12.92
N ALA A 184 17.80 -5.46 11.86
CA ALA A 184 18.09 -4.91 10.54
C ALA A 184 17.40 -3.58 10.24
N GLY A 185 16.49 -3.11 11.11
CA GLY A 185 15.73 -1.88 10.90
C GLY A 185 14.95 -1.88 9.58
N LEU A 186 14.46 -3.05 9.17
CA LEU A 186 13.86 -3.23 7.84
C LEU A 186 12.51 -2.53 7.72
N ARG A 187 12.25 -2.00 6.54
CA ARG A 187 10.90 -1.64 6.13
C ARG A 187 10.09 -2.88 5.84
N ARG A 188 8.76 -2.77 6.00
CA ARG A 188 7.81 -3.86 5.70
C ARG A 188 8.02 -4.52 4.32
N SER A 189 8.33 -3.73 3.30
CA SER A 189 8.58 -4.25 1.95
C SER A 189 9.91 -4.98 1.80
N GLU A 190 10.93 -4.59 2.57
CA GLU A 190 12.23 -5.26 2.57
C GLU A 190 12.10 -6.61 3.26
N ALA A 191 11.45 -6.65 4.43
CA ALA A 191 11.19 -7.89 5.15
C ALA A 191 10.34 -8.88 4.34
N ALA A 192 9.35 -8.39 3.59
CA ALA A 192 8.50 -9.23 2.73
C ALA A 192 9.22 -9.76 1.48
N ALA A 193 10.37 -9.19 1.12
CA ALA A 193 11.16 -9.60 -0.04
C ALA A 193 12.28 -10.60 0.32
N LEU A 194 12.54 -10.82 1.61
CA LEU A 194 13.57 -11.75 2.06
C LEU A 194 13.28 -13.19 1.64
N THR A 195 14.35 -13.89 1.33
CA THR A 195 14.41 -15.32 0.99
C THR A 195 15.34 -16.05 1.96
N TRP A 196 15.37 -17.38 1.89
CA TRP A 196 16.29 -18.16 2.72
C TRP A 196 17.75 -17.94 2.34
N ASP A 197 18.03 -17.61 1.08
CA ASP A 197 19.38 -17.36 0.57
C ASP A 197 19.98 -16.06 1.12
N ASP A 198 19.13 -15.16 1.63
CA ASP A 198 19.55 -13.90 2.24
C ASP A 198 20.09 -14.09 3.65
N VAL A 199 19.90 -15.27 4.27
CA VAL A 199 20.23 -15.53 5.68
C VAL A 199 21.36 -16.54 5.80
N VAL A 200 22.48 -16.12 6.39
CA VAL A 200 23.57 -17.00 6.81
C VAL A 200 23.51 -17.14 8.33
N ARG A 201 23.48 -18.37 8.83
CA ARG A 201 23.53 -18.68 10.27
C ARG A 201 24.93 -19.09 10.67
N TRP A 202 25.33 -18.72 11.88
CA TRP A 202 26.58 -19.15 12.50
C TRP A 202 26.31 -20.03 13.72
N ASP A 203 27.35 -20.76 14.16
CA ASP A 203 27.22 -21.79 15.21
C ASP A 203 26.89 -21.23 16.59
N ASP A 204 27.21 -19.95 16.83
CA ASP A 204 26.88 -19.22 18.07
C ASP A 204 25.41 -18.74 18.11
N GLY A 205 24.62 -19.09 17.10
CA GLY A 205 23.21 -18.70 16.97
C GLY A 205 23.00 -17.30 16.41
N SER A 206 24.07 -16.55 16.13
CA SER A 206 24.01 -15.30 15.39
C SER A 206 23.96 -15.56 13.88
N GLY A 207 23.97 -14.50 13.09
CA GLY A 207 24.05 -14.64 11.65
C GLY A 207 24.21 -13.33 10.90
N ARG A 208 24.12 -13.45 9.58
CA ARG A 208 24.22 -12.34 8.65
C ARG A 208 22.99 -12.35 7.74
N LEU A 209 22.38 -11.18 7.59
CA LEU A 209 21.31 -10.91 6.65
C LEU A 209 21.83 -10.05 5.50
N THR A 210 21.55 -10.48 4.27
CA THR A 210 21.74 -9.65 3.07
C THR A 210 20.42 -9.01 2.70
N VAL A 211 20.37 -7.67 2.72
CA VAL A 211 19.16 -6.92 2.35
C VAL A 211 19.36 -6.39 0.94
N GLY A 212 18.52 -6.84 0.01
CA GLY A 212 18.54 -6.38 -1.37
C GLY A 212 18.13 -4.91 -1.53
N ARG A 213 18.11 -4.45 -2.79
CA ARG A 213 17.73 -3.07 -3.16
C ARG A 213 16.33 -2.71 -2.65
N SER A 214 16.17 -1.50 -2.16
CA SER A 214 14.87 -0.94 -1.75
C SER A 214 14.58 0.42 -2.38
N LYS A 215 13.41 1.00 -2.09
CA LYS A 215 12.98 2.28 -2.67
C LYS A 215 13.92 3.45 -2.35
N THR A 216 14.66 3.40 -1.23
CA THR A 216 15.59 4.47 -0.85
C THR A 216 17.05 4.05 -0.86
N ASP A 217 17.34 2.76 -0.89
CA ASP A 217 18.70 2.24 -0.93
C ASP A 217 18.90 1.44 -2.21
N ALA A 218 19.69 2.01 -3.11
CA ALA A 218 19.95 1.44 -4.42
C ALA A 218 20.89 0.23 -4.37
N GLU A 219 21.66 0.09 -3.29
CA GLU A 219 22.67 -0.96 -3.09
C GLU A 219 22.22 -1.97 -2.03
N ALA A 220 22.66 -3.22 -2.19
CA ALA A 220 22.44 -4.23 -1.16
C ALA A 220 23.29 -3.92 0.08
N ARG A 221 22.73 -4.16 1.27
CA ARG A 221 23.45 -3.95 2.54
C ARG A 221 23.47 -5.22 3.37
N THR A 222 24.58 -5.39 4.10
CA THR A 222 24.75 -6.48 5.06
C THR A 222 24.36 -6.01 6.45
N VAL A 223 23.59 -6.82 7.17
CA VAL A 223 23.24 -6.60 8.59
C VAL A 223 23.59 -7.86 9.38
N TYR A 224 24.01 -7.71 10.62
CA TYR A 224 24.23 -8.83 11.54
C TYR A 224 23.00 -9.08 12.39
N LEU A 225 22.64 -10.35 12.53
CA LEU A 225 21.54 -10.82 13.37
C LEU A 225 22.10 -11.27 14.71
N THR A 226 21.50 -10.78 15.78
CA THR A 226 21.90 -11.15 17.14
C THR A 226 21.42 -12.56 17.48
N PRO A 227 22.17 -13.30 18.32
CA PRO A 227 21.69 -14.56 18.84
C PRO A 227 20.35 -14.39 19.54
N ALA A 228 19.53 -15.44 19.46
CA ALA A 228 18.39 -15.57 20.33
C ALA A 228 18.86 -15.71 21.78
N SER A 229 18.94 -14.61 22.55
CA SER A 229 19.16 -14.68 23.99
C SER A 229 18.12 -15.62 24.58
N VAL A 230 18.59 -16.64 25.31
CA VAL A 230 17.80 -17.64 26.04
C VAL A 230 17.13 -16.97 27.23
#